data_AF-A0A1H4I0L8-F1
#
_entry.id   AF-A0A1H4I0L8-F1
#
_cell.length_a   1.000
_cell.length_b   1.000
_cell.length_c   1.000
_cell.angle_alpha   90.00
_cell.angle_beta   90.00
_cell.angle_gamma   90.00
#
_symmetry.space_group_name_H-M   'P 1'
#
loop_
_entity.id
_entity.type
_entity.pdbx_description
1 polymer ?
#
loop_
_entity_poly.entity_id
_entity_poly.type
_entity_poly.pdbx_seq_one_letter_code
_entity_poly.pdbx_strand_id
1 'polypeptide(L)'
;AGRLGETNDFLGRALAQNIVYAAYHKARTVHQIAEELGMPPSLLEGEVRHLADYNFLIQTSPGKYQSNTIVWDLFELAVAGHQFWQDCAAEVADVHFDALMEVRRQVEDSGVYVPDDDYNFLLWTLLPKNVEEQSWRSMPAGENFDAVAPMRKDGGQYIAYAALNRSHNADPGFDLSSYVTFGPSLRYVEDTPLYLWQFNTYWSDRQMDWRFLEYRNVEICHAFQQGELPDNEENTEQYSFLLEKGYIRKTEEGYKFNAVWIDSPQTLDRLNKAMPDLSALYAPAVGKLYDKMLNLFLQNQPKHLEPQLAYMVRGNTGGGRLVAYILKHLIDNGKLKPPLPHQQKTISTWMGPVK
;
A
#
# COMPACT_ATOMS: atom_id res chain seq x y z
N ALA A 1 -0.56 12.63 8.59
CA ALA A 1 -1.63 13.65 8.67
C ALA A 1 -1.12 14.84 9.49
N GLY A 2 -1.65 16.04 9.26
CA GLY A 2 -1.41 17.19 10.13
C GLY A 2 -2.46 17.28 11.23
N ARG A 3 -2.44 18.37 12.02
CA ARG A 3 -3.41 18.58 13.12
C ARG A 3 -4.86 18.65 12.64
N LEU A 4 -5.11 19.08 11.40
CA LEU A 4 -6.46 19.16 10.83
C LEU A 4 -6.81 17.93 9.98
N GLY A 5 -5.95 16.93 9.93
CA GLY A 5 -6.19 15.67 9.23
C GLY A 5 -5.36 15.50 7.96
N GLU A 6 -5.95 14.84 6.98
CA GLU A 6 -5.34 14.46 5.71
C GLU A 6 -6.07 15.06 4.51
N THR A 7 -5.65 14.70 3.29
CA THR A 7 -6.20 15.20 2.02
C THR A 7 -7.73 15.26 2.00
N ASN A 8 -8.44 14.26 2.50
CA ASN A 8 -9.90 14.22 2.49
C ASN A 8 -10.55 15.30 3.39
N ASP A 9 -9.89 15.73 4.46
CA ASP A 9 -10.40 16.78 5.35
C ASP A 9 -10.42 18.16 4.64
N PHE A 10 -9.55 18.35 3.64
CA PHE A 10 -9.48 19.57 2.83
C PHE A 10 -10.23 19.44 1.49
N LEU A 11 -10.09 18.30 0.82
CA LEU A 11 -10.58 18.05 -0.53
C LEU A 11 -11.83 17.15 -0.57
N GLY A 12 -12.46 16.84 0.57
CA GLY A 12 -13.67 16.01 0.62
C GLY A 12 -14.91 16.69 0.03
N ARG A 13 -14.84 18.01 -0.24
CA ARG A 13 -15.94 18.80 -0.81
C ARG A 13 -15.77 18.99 -2.31
N ALA A 14 -16.84 18.81 -3.08
CA ALA A 14 -16.86 18.95 -4.53
C ALA A 14 -16.33 20.32 -5.01
N LEU A 15 -16.64 21.41 -4.29
CA LEU A 15 -16.12 22.74 -4.62
C LEU A 15 -14.59 22.80 -4.57
N ALA A 16 -13.97 22.26 -3.52
CA ALA A 16 -12.53 22.25 -3.36
C ALA A 16 -11.85 21.43 -4.46
N GLN A 17 -12.41 20.24 -4.76
CA GLN A 17 -11.96 19.37 -5.85
C GLN A 17 -12.02 20.09 -7.20
N ASN A 18 -13.13 20.77 -7.49
CA ASN A 18 -13.32 21.48 -8.75
C ASN A 18 -12.37 22.69 -8.89
N ILE A 19 -12.09 23.42 -7.80
CA ILE A 19 -11.09 24.50 -7.81
C ILE A 19 -9.69 23.96 -8.12
N VAL A 20 -9.29 22.85 -7.47
CA VAL A 20 -8.02 22.18 -7.73
C VAL A 20 -7.97 21.68 -9.18
N TYR A 21 -9.05 21.14 -9.72
CA TYR A 21 -9.05 20.67 -11.10
C TYR A 21 -8.97 21.83 -12.10
N ALA A 22 -9.71 22.92 -11.87
CA ALA A 22 -9.70 24.12 -12.71
C ALA A 22 -8.28 24.72 -12.88
N ALA A 23 -7.51 24.75 -11.79
CA ALA A 23 -6.14 25.27 -11.77
C ALA A 23 -5.05 24.22 -12.06
N TYR A 24 -5.41 23.03 -12.55
CA TYR A 24 -4.48 21.89 -12.67
C TYR A 24 -3.39 22.10 -13.74
N HIS A 25 -3.80 22.20 -15.01
CA HIS A 25 -2.86 22.30 -16.14
C HIS A 25 -2.22 23.68 -16.30
N LYS A 26 -2.83 24.73 -15.75
CA LYS A 26 -2.35 26.10 -15.89
C LYS A 26 -2.70 26.93 -14.68
N ALA A 27 -1.82 27.87 -14.33
CA ALA A 27 -2.10 28.86 -13.30
C ALA A 27 -3.27 29.77 -13.70
N ARG A 28 -4.22 29.97 -12.79
CA ARG A 28 -5.44 30.76 -13.01
C ARG A 28 -5.67 31.78 -11.90
N THR A 29 -6.30 32.90 -12.25
CA THR A 29 -6.86 33.82 -11.26
C THR A 29 -8.18 33.29 -10.70
N VAL A 30 -8.62 33.82 -9.56
CA VAL A 30 -9.95 33.49 -9.00
C VAL A 30 -11.06 33.72 -10.03
N HIS A 31 -10.97 34.79 -10.83
CA HIS A 31 -11.94 35.08 -11.89
C HIS A 31 -11.97 34.00 -12.98
N GLN A 32 -10.81 33.50 -13.40
CA GLN A 32 -10.72 32.45 -14.42
C GLN A 32 -11.17 31.08 -13.91
N ILE A 33 -10.97 30.81 -12.62
CA ILE A 33 -11.53 29.61 -11.96
C ILE A 33 -13.05 29.76 -11.89
N ALA A 34 -13.54 30.93 -11.47
CA ALA A 34 -14.97 31.23 -11.36
C ALA A 34 -15.70 31.10 -12.70
N GLU A 35 -15.11 31.62 -13.77
CA GLU A 35 -15.61 31.47 -15.14
C GLU A 35 -15.72 29.99 -15.56
N GLU A 36 -14.70 29.18 -15.29
CA GLU A 36 -14.71 27.75 -15.61
C GLU A 36 -15.74 26.96 -14.79
N LEU A 37 -15.94 27.33 -13.52
CA LEU A 37 -16.90 26.68 -12.65
C LEU A 37 -18.34 27.23 -12.81
N GLY A 38 -18.55 28.29 -13.59
CA GLY A 38 -19.85 28.95 -13.72
C GLY A 38 -20.34 29.59 -12.42
N MET A 39 -19.43 30.11 -11.60
CA MET A 39 -19.74 30.66 -10.27
C MET A 39 -19.30 32.14 -10.14
N PRO A 40 -19.93 32.93 -9.26
CA PRO A 40 -19.42 34.26 -8.90
C PRO A 40 -18.04 34.17 -8.20
N PRO A 41 -17.04 35.01 -8.57
CA PRO A 41 -15.70 34.98 -7.96
C PRO A 41 -15.70 35.13 -6.43
N SER A 42 -16.60 35.96 -5.89
CA SER A 42 -16.71 36.21 -4.44
C SER A 42 -17.04 34.96 -3.62
N LEU A 43 -17.67 33.95 -4.22
CA LEU A 43 -17.95 32.67 -3.55
C LEU A 43 -16.72 31.75 -3.51
N LEU A 44 -15.70 32.01 -4.33
CA LEU A 44 -14.49 31.20 -4.43
C LEU A 44 -13.31 31.77 -3.66
N GLU A 45 -13.26 33.08 -3.42
CA GLU A 45 -12.10 33.75 -2.81
C GLU A 45 -11.65 33.13 -1.48
N GLY A 46 -12.61 32.83 -0.60
CA GLY A 46 -12.33 32.22 0.71
C GLY A 46 -11.77 30.81 0.56
N GLU A 47 -12.35 30.01 -0.33
CA GLU A 47 -11.95 28.63 -0.59
C GLU A 47 -10.57 28.54 -1.26
N VAL A 48 -10.34 29.35 -2.29
CA VAL A 48 -9.03 29.44 -2.98
C VAL A 48 -7.94 29.87 -2.00
N ARG A 49 -8.21 30.87 -1.13
CA ARG A 49 -7.27 31.29 -0.10
C ARG A 49 -6.98 30.18 0.88
N HIS A 50 -8.01 29.45 1.33
CA HIS A 50 -7.83 28.32 2.23
C HIS A 50 -6.97 27.22 1.59
N LEU A 51 -7.25 26.83 0.34
CA LEU A 51 -6.45 25.81 -0.35
C LEU A 51 -5.00 26.26 -0.60
N ALA A 52 -4.78 27.55 -0.87
CA ALA A 52 -3.43 28.11 -1.00
C ALA A 52 -2.67 28.13 0.34
N ASP A 53 -3.35 28.53 1.43
CA ASP A 53 -2.80 28.54 2.79
C ASP A 53 -2.26 27.17 3.23
N TYR A 54 -2.84 26.08 2.72
CA TYR A 54 -2.44 24.70 3.02
C TYR A 54 -1.67 24.03 1.87
N ASN A 55 -1.14 24.80 0.92
CA ASN A 55 -0.33 24.32 -0.20
C ASN A 55 -1.04 23.30 -1.12
N PHE A 56 -2.38 23.25 -1.15
CA PHE A 56 -3.12 22.50 -2.19
C PHE A 56 -3.14 23.27 -3.51
N LEU A 57 -2.99 24.60 -3.44
CA LEU A 57 -2.67 25.49 -4.54
C LEU A 57 -1.36 26.22 -4.23
N ILE A 58 -0.51 26.44 -5.23
CA ILE A 58 0.65 27.33 -5.16
C ILE A 58 0.36 28.63 -5.91
N GLN A 59 0.78 29.75 -5.33
CA GLN A 59 0.75 31.03 -6.02
C GLN A 59 1.97 31.16 -6.92
N THR A 60 1.77 31.13 -8.24
CA THR A 60 2.85 31.21 -9.24
C THR A 60 3.21 32.64 -9.62
N SER A 61 2.25 33.55 -9.47
CA SER A 61 2.43 35.00 -9.57
C SER A 61 1.32 35.70 -8.75
N PRO A 62 1.42 37.00 -8.46
CA PRO A 62 0.38 37.71 -7.73
C PRO A 62 -1.02 37.46 -8.31
N GLY A 63 -1.90 36.90 -7.48
CA GLY A 63 -3.28 36.58 -7.85
C GLY A 63 -3.49 35.39 -8.78
N LYS A 64 -2.46 34.62 -9.17
CA LYS A 64 -2.57 33.40 -9.96
C LYS A 64 -2.16 32.16 -9.16
N TYR A 65 -3.00 31.15 -9.20
CA TYR A 65 -2.85 29.90 -8.44
C TYR A 65 -2.78 28.72 -9.39
N GLN A 66 -1.92 27.76 -9.09
CA GLN A 66 -1.81 26.48 -9.79
C GLN A 66 -1.88 25.34 -8.78
N SER A 67 -2.44 24.21 -9.18
CA SER A 67 -2.66 23.09 -8.26
C SER A 67 -1.37 22.39 -7.86
N ASN A 68 -1.26 22.05 -6.58
CA ASN A 68 -0.17 21.28 -5.99
C ASN A 68 -0.70 19.97 -5.40
N THR A 69 -1.59 19.35 -6.16
CA THR A 69 -2.27 18.09 -5.89
C THR A 69 -2.26 17.32 -7.19
N ILE A 70 -1.76 16.08 -7.18
CA ILE A 70 -1.72 15.23 -8.36
C ILE A 70 -3.15 14.79 -8.71
N VAL A 71 -3.52 14.85 -9.99
CA VAL A 71 -4.81 14.32 -10.48
C VAL A 71 -4.52 13.20 -11.47
N TRP A 72 -4.91 11.98 -11.12
CA TRP A 72 -4.73 10.80 -11.94
C TRP A 72 -6.01 10.35 -12.62
N ASP A 73 -5.89 9.89 -13.86
CA ASP A 73 -6.86 8.94 -14.41
C ASP A 73 -6.39 7.52 -14.05
N LEU A 74 -6.78 7.04 -12.87
CA LEU A 74 -6.33 5.73 -12.38
C LEU A 74 -6.82 4.57 -13.26
N PHE A 75 -7.93 4.74 -13.98
CA PHE A 75 -8.45 3.74 -14.90
C PHE A 75 -7.57 3.66 -16.14
N GLU A 76 -7.34 4.78 -16.81
CA GLU A 76 -6.48 4.85 -18.01
C GLU A 76 -5.07 4.36 -17.69
N LEU A 77 -4.50 4.76 -16.55
CA LEU A 77 -3.19 4.30 -16.10
C LEU A 77 -3.16 2.78 -15.82
N ALA A 78 -4.24 2.22 -15.26
CA ALA A 78 -4.32 0.79 -15.01
C ALA A 78 -4.41 -0.01 -16.31
N VAL A 79 -5.22 0.45 -17.28
CA VAL A 79 -5.36 -0.20 -18.59
C VAL A 79 -4.06 -0.12 -19.38
N ALA A 80 -3.49 1.09 -19.52
CA ALA A 80 -2.27 1.29 -20.30
C ALA A 80 -1.04 0.62 -19.66
N GLY A 81 -0.99 0.56 -18.32
CA GLY A 81 0.11 -0.08 -17.59
C GLY A 81 0.00 -1.60 -17.45
N HIS A 82 -1.18 -2.19 -17.73
CA HIS A 82 -1.47 -3.60 -17.43
C HIS A 82 -0.41 -4.55 -18.01
N GLN A 83 -0.13 -4.42 -19.30
CA GLN A 83 0.85 -5.26 -19.99
C GLN A 83 2.27 -5.09 -19.41
N PHE A 84 2.64 -3.89 -18.95
CA PHE A 84 3.97 -3.65 -18.41
C PHE A 84 4.20 -4.42 -17.11
N TRP A 85 3.19 -4.46 -16.23
CA TRP A 85 3.25 -5.29 -15.03
C TRP A 85 3.19 -6.78 -15.34
N GLN A 86 2.39 -7.21 -16.33
CA GLN A 86 2.37 -8.62 -16.76
C GLN A 86 3.72 -9.08 -17.29
N ASP A 87 4.35 -8.29 -18.16
CA ASP A 87 5.69 -8.57 -18.69
C ASP A 87 6.69 -8.73 -17.54
N CYS A 88 6.71 -7.77 -16.60
CA CYS A 88 7.62 -7.81 -15.46
C CYS A 88 7.34 -9.02 -14.55
N ALA A 89 6.08 -9.35 -14.28
CA ALA A 89 5.72 -10.51 -13.47
C ALA A 89 6.14 -11.82 -14.15
N ALA A 90 5.94 -11.96 -15.45
CA ALA A 90 6.38 -13.13 -16.20
C ALA A 90 7.91 -13.29 -16.21
N GLU A 91 8.68 -12.20 -16.14
CA GLU A 91 10.14 -12.24 -16.03
C GLU A 91 10.62 -12.74 -14.66
N VAL A 92 9.91 -12.44 -13.56
CA VAL A 92 10.44 -12.65 -12.19
C VAL A 92 9.70 -13.69 -11.34
N ALA A 93 8.40 -13.91 -11.58
CA ALA A 93 7.53 -14.64 -10.64
C ALA A 93 7.97 -16.09 -10.44
N ASP A 94 8.19 -16.82 -11.53
CA ASP A 94 8.54 -18.24 -11.47
C ASP A 94 9.91 -18.48 -10.84
N VAL A 95 10.90 -17.65 -11.20
CA VAL A 95 12.25 -17.74 -10.64
C VAL A 95 12.25 -17.39 -9.15
N HIS A 96 11.48 -16.38 -8.74
CA HIS A 96 11.34 -16.04 -7.33
C HIS A 96 10.70 -17.20 -6.55
N PHE A 97 9.59 -17.75 -7.05
CA PHE A 97 8.94 -18.89 -6.42
C PHE A 97 9.89 -20.07 -6.27
N ASP A 98 10.60 -20.45 -7.34
CA ASP A 98 11.52 -21.58 -7.32
C ASP A 98 12.66 -21.34 -6.33
N ALA A 99 13.21 -20.11 -6.25
CA ALA A 99 14.22 -19.75 -5.27
C ALA A 99 13.72 -19.86 -3.81
N LEU A 100 12.46 -19.52 -3.53
CA LEU A 100 11.87 -19.74 -2.20
C LEU A 100 11.71 -21.23 -1.89
N MET A 101 11.33 -22.03 -2.89
CA MET A 101 11.23 -23.48 -2.72
C MET A 101 12.59 -24.14 -2.45
N GLU A 102 13.68 -23.63 -3.04
CA GLU A 102 15.04 -24.10 -2.80
C GLU A 102 15.50 -23.86 -1.36
N VAL A 103 15.07 -22.75 -0.74
CA VAL A 103 15.41 -22.41 0.65
C VAL A 103 14.35 -22.81 1.67
N ARG A 104 13.33 -23.58 1.25
CA ARG A 104 12.19 -23.94 2.09
C ARG A 104 12.61 -24.51 3.44
N ARG A 105 13.57 -25.43 3.45
CA ARG A 105 14.05 -26.07 4.68
C ARG A 105 14.69 -25.06 5.63
N GLN A 106 15.51 -24.15 5.11
CA GLN A 106 16.16 -23.10 5.89
C GLN A 106 15.14 -22.12 6.47
N VAL A 107 14.07 -21.84 5.72
CA VAL A 107 12.94 -21.03 6.18
C VAL A 107 12.17 -21.75 7.29
N GLU A 108 11.85 -23.04 7.14
CA GLU A 108 11.19 -23.84 8.17
C GLU A 108 12.07 -23.96 9.43
N ASP A 109 13.37 -24.19 9.26
CA ASP A 109 14.38 -24.26 10.34
C ASP A 109 14.65 -22.90 11.01
N SER A 110 14.11 -21.78 10.48
CA SER A 110 14.28 -20.45 11.10
C SER A 110 13.57 -20.33 12.46
N GLY A 111 12.54 -21.14 12.70
CA GLY A 111 11.70 -21.09 13.89
C GLY A 111 10.49 -20.14 13.76
N VAL A 112 10.21 -19.64 12.55
CA VAL A 112 8.96 -18.90 12.30
C VAL A 112 7.75 -19.79 12.55
N TYR A 113 6.77 -19.28 13.28
CA TYR A 113 5.51 -19.99 13.47
C TYR A 113 4.62 -19.82 12.24
N VAL A 114 4.16 -20.95 11.71
CA VAL A 114 3.25 -21.03 10.56
C VAL A 114 2.00 -21.81 10.99
N PRO A 115 0.79 -21.26 10.87
CA PRO A 115 -0.43 -22.00 11.09
C PRO A 115 -0.47 -23.30 10.27
N ASP A 116 -0.74 -24.42 10.95
CA ASP A 116 -0.85 -25.77 10.36
C ASP A 116 0.39 -26.26 9.60
N ASP A 117 1.56 -25.66 9.84
CA ASP A 117 2.79 -25.92 9.06
C ASP A 117 2.57 -25.77 7.53
N ASP A 118 1.59 -24.94 7.15
CA ASP A 118 1.22 -24.74 5.75
C ASP A 118 2.19 -23.78 5.06
N TYR A 119 3.20 -24.36 4.40
CA TYR A 119 4.17 -23.56 3.64
C TYR A 119 3.52 -22.73 2.53
N ASN A 120 2.41 -23.18 1.92
CA ASN A 120 1.68 -22.37 0.94
C ASN A 120 1.10 -21.12 1.60
N PHE A 121 0.57 -21.23 2.83
CA PHE A 121 0.14 -20.08 3.62
C PHE A 121 1.31 -19.14 3.95
N LEU A 122 2.49 -19.68 4.28
CA LEU A 122 3.68 -18.85 4.52
C LEU A 122 4.12 -18.09 3.25
N LEU A 123 4.03 -18.71 2.06
CA LEU A 123 4.36 -18.06 0.78
C LEU A 123 3.48 -16.82 0.52
N TRP A 124 2.23 -16.82 0.97
CA TRP A 124 1.37 -15.63 0.91
C TRP A 124 1.92 -14.44 1.71
N THR A 125 2.80 -14.66 2.68
CA THR A 125 3.50 -13.61 3.42
C THR A 125 4.89 -13.32 2.85
N LEU A 126 5.66 -14.36 2.52
CA LEU A 126 7.05 -14.20 2.05
C LEU A 126 7.13 -13.56 0.67
N LEU A 127 6.25 -13.94 -0.27
CA LEU A 127 6.26 -13.40 -1.63
C LEU A 127 6.03 -11.88 -1.63
N PRO A 128 4.92 -11.33 -1.07
CA PRO A 128 4.74 -9.88 -1.06
C PRO A 128 5.86 -9.14 -0.33
N LYS A 129 6.33 -9.67 0.81
CA LYS A 129 7.39 -9.03 1.61
C LYS A 129 8.70 -8.95 0.82
N ASN A 130 9.12 -10.05 0.20
CA ASN A 130 10.38 -10.07 -0.53
C ASN A 130 10.26 -9.30 -1.86
N VAL A 131 9.14 -9.38 -2.58
CA VAL A 131 8.89 -8.56 -3.78
C VAL A 131 8.99 -7.08 -3.45
N GLU A 132 8.39 -6.63 -2.35
CA GLU A 132 8.45 -5.24 -1.90
C GLU A 132 9.91 -4.80 -1.66
N GLU A 133 10.66 -5.59 -0.90
CA GLU A 133 12.06 -5.30 -0.57
C GLU A 133 12.98 -5.31 -1.79
N GLN A 134 12.90 -6.34 -2.62
CA GLN A 134 13.71 -6.47 -3.83
C GLN A 134 13.41 -5.35 -4.81
N SER A 135 12.13 -5.01 -4.99
CA SER A 135 11.71 -3.93 -5.87
C SER A 135 12.20 -2.58 -5.36
N TRP A 136 12.02 -2.28 -4.07
CA TRP A 136 12.47 -1.00 -3.51
C TRP A 136 13.98 -0.78 -3.64
N ARG A 137 14.77 -1.83 -3.42
CA ARG A 137 16.24 -1.81 -3.61
C ARG A 137 16.66 -1.67 -5.07
N SER A 138 15.81 -2.14 -5.99
CA SER A 138 16.07 -2.14 -7.43
C SER A 138 15.67 -0.84 -8.13
N MET A 139 14.80 -0.03 -7.50
CA MET A 139 14.34 1.23 -8.09
C MET A 139 15.47 2.27 -8.17
N PRO A 140 15.54 3.09 -9.24
CA PRO A 140 16.47 4.19 -9.33
C PRO A 140 16.39 5.11 -8.10
N ALA A 141 17.53 5.66 -7.69
CA ALA A 141 17.56 6.72 -6.69
C ALA A 141 16.74 7.90 -7.19
N GLY A 142 15.83 8.38 -6.35
CA GLY A 142 15.02 9.57 -6.62
C GLY A 142 15.21 10.60 -5.51
N GLU A 143 14.52 11.73 -5.63
CA GLU A 143 14.43 12.68 -4.53
C GLU A 143 13.80 12.04 -3.29
N ASN A 144 14.26 12.44 -2.11
CA ASN A 144 13.69 11.98 -0.85
C ASN A 144 12.29 12.58 -0.64
N PHE A 145 11.45 11.88 0.12
CA PHE A 145 10.08 12.33 0.44
C PHE A 145 10.05 13.78 0.92
N ASP A 146 10.97 14.14 1.82
CA ASP A 146 10.99 15.47 2.44
C ASP A 146 11.27 16.60 1.44
N ALA A 147 11.93 16.29 0.32
CA ALA A 147 12.22 17.26 -0.73
C ALA A 147 11.00 17.52 -1.62
N VAL A 148 10.15 16.51 -1.84
CA VAL A 148 9.03 16.58 -2.80
C VAL A 148 7.67 16.80 -2.12
N ALA A 149 7.51 16.37 -0.87
CA ALA A 149 6.25 16.43 -0.14
C ALA A 149 6.04 17.82 0.48
N PRO A 150 4.96 18.55 0.10
CA PRO A 150 4.71 19.87 0.65
C PRO A 150 4.45 19.83 2.15
N MET A 151 5.10 20.75 2.88
CA MET A 151 4.77 21.03 4.27
C MET A 151 3.47 21.84 4.34
N ARG A 152 2.51 21.34 5.11
CA ARG A 152 1.19 21.95 5.31
C ARG A 152 1.23 22.85 6.55
N LYS A 153 0.38 23.88 6.57
CA LYS A 153 0.31 24.87 7.65
C LYS A 153 -0.05 24.28 9.03
N ASP A 154 -0.70 23.12 9.06
CA ASP A 154 -1.04 22.38 10.28
C ASP A 154 0.02 21.33 10.68
N GLY A 155 1.20 21.37 10.07
CA GLY A 155 2.32 20.47 10.36
C GLY A 155 2.28 19.13 9.64
N GLY A 156 1.26 18.86 8.79
CA GLY A 156 1.26 17.67 7.94
C GLY A 156 2.30 17.78 6.82
N GLN A 157 2.92 16.66 6.44
CA GLN A 157 3.78 16.57 5.26
C GLN A 157 3.33 15.39 4.41
N TYR A 158 2.70 15.69 3.27
CA TYR A 158 2.15 14.66 2.38
C TYR A 158 1.91 15.18 0.96
N ILE A 159 2.14 14.29 -0.01
CA ILE A 159 1.76 14.49 -1.41
C ILE A 159 0.25 14.22 -1.51
N ALA A 160 -0.51 15.25 -1.87
CA ALA A 160 -1.94 15.12 -2.11
C ALA A 160 -2.16 14.59 -3.53
N TYR A 161 -3.04 13.61 -3.67
CA TYR A 161 -3.50 13.15 -4.98
C TYR A 161 -5.02 12.93 -4.98
N ALA A 162 -5.61 13.02 -6.16
CA ALA A 162 -7.01 12.72 -6.43
C ALA A 162 -7.10 11.86 -7.69
N ALA A 163 -8.18 11.10 -7.80
CA ALA A 163 -8.48 10.29 -8.97
C ALA A 163 -9.69 10.85 -9.70
N LEU A 164 -9.63 10.89 -11.03
CA LEU A 164 -10.77 11.21 -11.87
C LEU A 164 -11.83 10.12 -11.72
N ASN A 165 -13.07 10.55 -11.48
CA ASN A 165 -14.22 9.65 -11.39
C ASN A 165 -14.74 9.26 -12.79
N ARG A 166 -13.90 8.59 -13.58
CA ARG A 166 -14.23 8.09 -14.94
C ARG A 166 -14.63 6.61 -14.95
N SER A 167 -14.36 5.88 -13.88
CA SER A 167 -14.23 4.42 -13.88
C SER A 167 -15.52 3.62 -13.74
N HIS A 168 -16.68 4.23 -13.52
CA HIS A 168 -17.87 3.43 -13.20
C HIS A 168 -18.44 2.62 -14.39
N ASN A 169 -18.17 3.01 -15.65
CA ASN A 169 -18.84 2.43 -16.83
C ASN A 169 -17.91 1.90 -17.92
N ALA A 170 -16.59 2.02 -17.77
CA ALA A 170 -15.63 1.56 -18.78
C ALA A 170 -15.15 0.14 -18.47
N ASP A 171 -15.29 -0.77 -19.44
CA ASP A 171 -14.74 -2.12 -19.35
C ASP A 171 -13.25 -2.09 -19.75
N PRO A 172 -12.32 -2.39 -18.84
CA PRO A 172 -10.88 -2.43 -19.14
C PRO A 172 -10.48 -3.65 -19.99
N GLY A 173 -11.38 -4.61 -20.21
CA GLY A 173 -11.11 -5.87 -20.91
C GLY A 173 -10.46 -6.95 -20.05
N PHE A 174 -10.34 -6.72 -18.74
CA PHE A 174 -9.81 -7.67 -17.75
C PHE A 174 -10.35 -7.35 -16.34
N ASP A 175 -10.27 -8.31 -15.41
CA ASP A 175 -10.68 -8.05 -14.03
C ASP A 175 -9.65 -7.17 -13.30
N LEU A 176 -9.95 -5.88 -13.17
CA LEU A 176 -9.14 -4.93 -12.41
C LEU A 176 -9.06 -5.28 -10.92
N SER A 177 -10.08 -5.92 -10.35
CA SER A 177 -10.16 -6.17 -8.91
C SER A 177 -9.05 -7.12 -8.43
N SER A 178 -8.67 -8.09 -9.28
CA SER A 178 -7.55 -9.01 -9.06
C SER A 178 -6.19 -8.33 -8.85
N TYR A 179 -6.04 -7.05 -9.23
CA TYR A 179 -4.77 -6.31 -9.17
C TYR A 179 -4.76 -5.20 -8.12
N VAL A 180 -5.79 -5.15 -7.29
CA VAL A 180 -5.92 -4.15 -6.22
C VAL A 180 -5.05 -4.57 -5.03
N THR A 181 -4.26 -3.62 -4.54
CA THR A 181 -3.34 -3.80 -3.42
C THR A 181 -3.41 -2.63 -2.45
N PHE A 182 -3.14 -2.88 -1.18
CA PHE A 182 -3.02 -1.82 -0.18
C PHE A 182 -2.00 -2.19 0.91
N GLY A 183 -0.97 -1.36 1.07
CA GLY A 183 0.11 -1.58 2.00
C GLY A 183 1.48 -1.25 1.38
N PRO A 184 2.57 -1.60 2.06
CA PRO A 184 2.59 -2.23 3.38
C PRO A 184 2.01 -1.33 4.48
N SER A 185 1.25 -1.92 5.40
CA SER A 185 0.77 -1.26 6.60
C SER A 185 1.57 -1.77 7.80
N LEU A 186 2.13 -0.84 8.56
CA LEU A 186 3.06 -1.11 9.66
C LEU A 186 2.49 -0.60 10.98
N ARG A 187 2.64 -1.36 12.06
CA ARG A 187 2.41 -0.89 13.43
C ARG A 187 3.61 -1.25 14.30
N TYR A 188 4.05 -0.25 15.05
CA TYR A 188 5.08 -0.36 16.08
C TYR A 188 4.45 0.15 17.38
N VAL A 189 4.41 -0.69 18.40
CA VAL A 189 3.96 -0.23 19.72
C VAL A 189 5.15 0.47 20.38
N GLU A 190 4.97 1.74 20.72
CA GLU A 190 6.02 2.58 21.33
C GLU A 190 6.57 1.91 22.60
N ASP A 191 7.89 1.99 22.80
CA ASP A 191 8.61 1.38 23.93
C ASP A 191 8.47 -0.15 24.11
N THR A 192 7.99 -0.88 23.11
CA THR A 192 7.95 -2.35 23.12
C THR A 192 8.65 -2.96 21.89
N PRO A 193 8.95 -4.27 21.91
CA PRO A 193 9.47 -4.95 20.73
C PRO A 193 8.39 -5.31 19.70
N LEU A 194 7.11 -5.01 19.95
CA LEU A 194 6.00 -5.48 19.15
C LEU A 194 5.90 -4.78 17.80
N TYR A 195 5.80 -5.61 16.77
CA TYR A 195 5.71 -5.21 15.38
C TYR A 195 4.62 -5.99 14.66
N LEU A 196 3.94 -5.31 13.74
CA LEU A 196 2.96 -5.90 12.84
C LEU A 196 3.12 -5.31 11.44
N TRP A 197 3.22 -6.20 10.47
CA TRP A 197 3.21 -5.88 9.05
C TRP A 197 2.04 -6.59 8.38
N GLN A 198 1.33 -5.86 7.52
CA GLN A 198 0.23 -6.39 6.72
C GLN A 198 0.20 -5.77 5.33
N PHE A 199 -0.11 -6.58 4.33
CA PHE A 199 -0.30 -6.14 2.95
C PHE A 199 -1.61 -6.74 2.39
N ASN A 200 -2.55 -5.91 1.98
CA ASN A 200 -3.83 -6.37 1.42
C ASN A 200 -3.72 -6.56 -0.09
N THR A 201 -4.35 -7.62 -0.56
CA THR A 201 -4.50 -7.97 -1.97
C THR A 201 -5.95 -8.37 -2.24
N TYR A 202 -6.29 -8.64 -3.50
CA TYR A 202 -7.59 -9.22 -3.88
C TYR A 202 -7.99 -10.47 -3.06
N TRP A 203 -7.02 -11.31 -2.69
CA TRP A 203 -7.28 -12.54 -1.94
C TRP A 203 -7.40 -12.32 -0.42
N SER A 204 -7.25 -11.08 0.04
CA SER A 204 -7.39 -10.72 1.44
C SER A 204 -8.84 -10.39 1.76
N ASP A 205 -9.48 -11.18 2.62
CA ASP A 205 -10.84 -10.90 3.12
C ASP A 205 -10.79 -9.83 4.24
N ARG A 206 -10.32 -8.63 3.89
CA ARG A 206 -10.14 -7.53 4.83
C ARG A 206 -10.62 -6.23 4.22
N GLN A 207 -11.10 -5.33 5.08
CA GLN A 207 -11.35 -3.96 4.66
C GLN A 207 -10.05 -3.29 4.24
N MET A 208 -10.08 -2.66 3.07
CA MET A 208 -8.91 -2.04 2.47
C MET A 208 -8.77 -0.57 2.93
N ASP A 209 -8.51 -0.40 4.22
CA ASP A 209 -8.35 0.89 4.88
C ASP A 209 -7.13 0.85 5.82
N TRP A 210 -6.29 1.88 5.78
CA TRP A 210 -5.14 2.00 6.70
C TRP A 210 -5.58 2.12 8.15
N ARG A 211 -6.80 2.58 8.41
CA ARG A 211 -7.36 2.70 9.77
C ARG A 211 -7.75 1.34 10.37
N PHE A 212 -7.84 0.28 9.56
CA PHE A 212 -8.28 -1.05 10.03
C PHE A 212 -7.21 -1.83 10.80
N LEU A 213 -5.95 -1.40 10.68
CA LEU A 213 -4.81 -1.95 11.42
C LEU A 213 -4.51 -1.06 12.62
N GLU A 214 -4.54 -1.58 13.84
CA GLU A 214 -4.28 -0.81 15.06
C GLU A 214 -3.16 -1.43 15.87
N TYR A 215 -2.55 -0.66 16.78
CA TYR A 215 -1.53 -1.17 17.72
C TYR A 215 -2.09 -2.30 18.58
N ARG A 216 -3.37 -2.18 19.00
CA ARG A 216 -4.13 -3.19 19.74
C ARG A 216 -4.09 -4.57 19.08
N ASN A 217 -3.99 -4.65 17.76
CA ASN A 217 -3.96 -5.93 17.03
C ASN A 217 -2.77 -6.79 17.46
N VAL A 218 -1.56 -6.23 17.53
CA VAL A 218 -0.36 -7.00 17.90
C VAL A 218 -0.26 -7.24 19.40
N GLU A 219 -0.74 -6.30 20.22
CA GLU A 219 -0.75 -6.44 21.69
C GLU A 219 -1.62 -7.62 22.14
N ILE A 220 -2.85 -7.71 21.63
CA ILE A 220 -3.75 -8.82 21.98
C ILE A 220 -3.24 -10.15 21.42
N CYS A 221 -2.69 -10.16 20.19
CA CYS A 221 -2.07 -11.37 19.64
C CYS A 221 -0.87 -11.82 20.47
N HIS A 222 -0.06 -10.88 20.97
CA HIS A 222 1.07 -11.19 21.84
C HIS A 222 0.61 -11.81 23.16
N ALA A 223 -0.35 -11.19 23.84
CA ALA A 223 -0.90 -11.70 25.09
C ALA A 223 -1.53 -13.10 24.90
N PHE A 224 -2.20 -13.35 23.77
CA PHE A 224 -2.67 -14.69 23.40
C PHE A 224 -1.51 -15.69 23.25
N GLN A 225 -0.45 -15.31 22.52
CA GLN A 225 0.74 -16.16 22.31
C GLN A 225 1.51 -16.46 23.60
N GLN A 226 1.51 -15.55 24.57
CA GLN A 226 2.14 -15.76 25.88
C GLN A 226 1.26 -16.55 26.86
N GLY A 227 0.01 -16.88 26.49
CA GLY A 227 -0.94 -17.54 27.39
C GLY A 227 -1.49 -16.61 28.49
N GLU A 228 -1.36 -15.30 28.31
CA GLU A 228 -1.81 -14.25 29.25
C GLU A 228 -3.30 -13.92 29.10
N LEU A 229 -3.97 -14.48 28.08
CA LEU A 229 -5.41 -14.33 27.82
C LEU A 229 -6.16 -15.66 28.06
N PRO A 230 -6.48 -16.02 29.31
CA PRO A 230 -7.31 -17.20 29.57
C PRO A 230 -8.71 -17.06 28.96
N ASP A 231 -9.28 -18.16 28.46
CA ASP A 231 -10.65 -18.22 27.94
C ASP A 231 -11.65 -18.18 29.11
N ASN A 232 -12.09 -16.96 29.46
CA ASN A 232 -13.02 -16.69 30.55
C ASN A 232 -13.92 -15.50 30.21
N GLU A 233 -14.90 -15.23 31.08
CA GLU A 233 -15.88 -14.15 30.87
C GLU A 233 -15.21 -12.77 30.72
N GLU A 234 -14.13 -12.51 31.47
CA GLU A 234 -13.37 -11.25 31.46
C GLU A 234 -12.68 -10.97 30.11
N ASN A 235 -12.28 -12.02 29.38
CA ASN A 235 -11.57 -11.90 28.11
C ASN A 235 -12.47 -12.08 26.86
N THR A 236 -13.79 -12.16 27.04
CA THR A 236 -14.75 -12.43 25.95
C THR A 236 -14.62 -11.43 24.79
N GLU A 237 -14.38 -10.14 25.09
CA GLU A 237 -14.21 -9.10 24.07
C GLU A 237 -12.94 -9.33 23.24
N GLN A 238 -11.83 -9.68 23.90
CA GLN A 238 -10.54 -9.95 23.27
C GLN A 238 -10.63 -11.18 22.36
N TYR A 239 -11.27 -12.26 22.81
CA TYR A 239 -11.49 -13.45 21.98
C TYR A 239 -12.42 -13.15 20.79
N SER A 240 -13.48 -12.37 21.00
CA SER A 240 -14.37 -11.94 19.91
C SER A 240 -13.62 -11.12 18.86
N PHE A 241 -12.78 -10.18 19.30
CA PHE A 241 -11.91 -9.39 18.44
C PHE A 241 -10.94 -10.27 17.63
N LEU A 242 -10.25 -11.21 18.29
CA LEU A 242 -9.31 -12.13 17.64
C LEU A 242 -10.00 -13.01 16.59
N LEU A 243 -11.20 -13.51 16.88
CA LEU A 243 -12.01 -14.31 15.95
C LEU A 243 -12.51 -13.48 14.77
N GLU A 244 -13.01 -12.26 15.02
CA GLU A 244 -13.52 -11.37 13.97
C GLU A 244 -12.41 -10.99 12.98
N LYS A 245 -11.23 -10.65 13.50
CA LYS A 245 -10.03 -10.36 12.71
C LYS A 245 -9.40 -11.61 12.10
N GLY A 246 -9.82 -12.81 12.50
CA GLY A 246 -9.29 -14.09 12.03
C GLY A 246 -7.91 -14.45 12.55
N TYR A 247 -7.40 -13.75 13.58
CA TYR A 247 -6.10 -14.03 14.20
C TYR A 247 -6.09 -15.33 15.00
N ILE A 248 -7.26 -15.77 15.48
CA ILE A 248 -7.45 -17.11 16.03
C ILE A 248 -8.63 -17.79 15.34
N ARG A 249 -8.66 -19.11 15.43
CA ARG A 249 -9.79 -19.93 14.98
C ARG A 249 -10.13 -20.98 16.04
N LYS A 250 -11.41 -21.30 16.18
CA LYS A 250 -11.88 -22.35 17.07
C LYS A 250 -11.71 -23.72 16.41
N THR A 251 -11.10 -24.65 17.12
CA THR A 251 -10.88 -26.05 16.72
C THR A 251 -11.39 -26.98 17.82
N GLU A 252 -11.37 -28.30 17.58
CA GLU A 252 -11.74 -29.29 18.61
C GLU A 252 -10.83 -29.23 19.84
N GLU A 253 -9.57 -28.81 19.65
CA GLU A 253 -8.54 -28.69 20.69
C GLU A 253 -8.56 -27.32 21.40
N GLY A 254 -9.54 -26.46 21.08
CA GLY A 254 -9.61 -25.06 21.54
C GLY A 254 -9.20 -24.07 20.46
N TYR A 255 -8.75 -22.88 20.86
CA TYR A 255 -8.36 -21.83 19.92
C TYR A 255 -6.94 -22.02 19.42
N LYS A 256 -6.75 -21.93 18.10
CA LYS A 256 -5.43 -21.92 17.45
C LYS A 256 -5.14 -20.57 16.84
N PHE A 257 -3.91 -20.08 17.00
CA PHE A 257 -3.45 -18.89 16.30
C PHE A 257 -3.42 -19.14 14.78
N ASN A 258 -3.70 -18.08 14.02
CA ASN A 258 -3.97 -18.19 12.59
C ASN A 258 -3.28 -17.05 11.80
N ALA A 259 -2.08 -16.65 12.19
CA ALA A 259 -1.23 -15.76 11.41
C ALA A 259 0.24 -16.18 11.55
N VAL A 260 1.12 -15.69 10.66
CA VAL A 260 2.56 -15.91 10.80
C VAL A 260 3.07 -15.14 12.02
N TRP A 261 3.81 -15.82 12.90
CA TRP A 261 4.35 -15.23 14.12
C TRP A 261 5.87 -15.39 14.21
N ILE A 262 6.56 -14.31 14.58
CA ILE A 262 8.01 -14.29 14.75
C ILE A 262 8.29 -13.96 16.21
N ASP A 263 8.71 -14.97 16.98
CA ASP A 263 8.78 -14.94 18.44
C ASP A 263 9.96 -14.14 19.03
N SER A 264 10.92 -13.75 18.20
CA SER A 264 12.14 -13.07 18.64
C SER A 264 12.87 -12.39 17.49
N PRO A 265 13.74 -11.40 17.78
CA PRO A 265 14.64 -10.82 16.78
C PRO A 265 15.59 -11.87 16.17
N GLN A 266 15.95 -12.92 16.91
CA GLN A 266 16.81 -14.00 16.41
C GLN A 266 16.09 -14.87 15.38
N THR A 267 14.80 -15.15 15.55
CA THR A 267 13.99 -15.84 14.55
C THR A 267 13.86 -15.00 13.28
N LEU A 268 13.64 -13.68 13.42
CA LEU A 268 13.63 -12.77 12.26
C LEU A 268 14.97 -12.76 11.52
N ASP A 269 16.10 -12.69 12.24
CA ASP A 269 17.43 -12.72 11.64
C ASP A 269 17.70 -14.03 10.89
N ARG A 270 17.35 -15.18 11.46
CA ARG A 270 17.45 -16.47 10.77
C ARG A 270 16.58 -16.52 9.52
N LEU A 271 15.33 -16.06 9.60
CA LEU A 271 14.43 -15.99 8.45
C LEU A 271 15.03 -15.12 7.35
N ASN A 272 15.45 -13.89 7.67
CA ASN A 272 16.05 -12.96 6.71
C ASN A 272 17.32 -13.52 6.04
N LYS A 273 18.15 -14.27 6.78
CA LYS A 273 19.34 -14.95 6.23
C LYS A 273 19.00 -16.11 5.31
N ALA A 274 17.85 -16.76 5.50
CA ALA A 274 17.39 -17.84 4.64
C ALA A 274 16.78 -17.31 3.32
N MET A 275 16.23 -16.10 3.31
CA MET A 275 15.60 -15.51 2.13
C MET A 275 16.59 -15.35 0.97
N PRO A 276 16.20 -15.66 -0.27
CA PRO A 276 17.08 -15.53 -1.43
C PRO A 276 17.35 -14.05 -1.75
N ASP A 277 18.58 -13.76 -2.17
CA ASP A 277 18.92 -12.49 -2.80
C ASP A 277 18.63 -12.58 -4.31
N LEU A 278 17.58 -11.87 -4.74
CA LEU A 278 17.12 -11.82 -6.12
C LEU A 278 17.40 -10.46 -6.78
N SER A 279 18.30 -9.66 -6.21
CA SER A 279 18.61 -8.31 -6.71
C SER A 279 19.05 -8.29 -8.17
N ALA A 280 19.86 -9.27 -8.61
CA ALA A 280 20.30 -9.38 -10.00
C ALA A 280 19.16 -9.68 -10.99
N LEU A 281 18.10 -10.36 -10.54
CA LEU A 281 16.89 -10.62 -11.31
C LEU A 281 15.99 -9.38 -11.33
N TYR A 282 15.78 -8.77 -10.16
CA TYR A 282 14.83 -7.67 -10.00
C TYR A 282 15.33 -6.34 -10.58
N ALA A 283 16.62 -6.02 -10.45
CA ALA A 283 17.18 -4.75 -10.92
C ALA A 283 16.84 -4.42 -12.39
N PRO A 284 17.13 -5.28 -13.37
CA PRO A 284 16.79 -4.98 -14.76
C PRO A 284 15.28 -5.00 -15.04
N ALA A 285 14.53 -5.96 -14.49
CA ALA A 285 13.10 -6.12 -14.76
C ALA A 285 12.29 -4.94 -14.18
N VAL A 286 12.53 -4.62 -12.91
CA VAL A 286 11.85 -3.51 -12.20
C VAL A 286 12.31 -2.15 -12.71
N GLY A 287 13.58 -1.98 -13.08
CA GLY A 287 14.06 -0.74 -13.71
C GLY A 287 13.33 -0.44 -15.02
N LYS A 288 13.23 -1.43 -15.91
CA LYS A 288 12.47 -1.33 -17.17
C LYS A 288 10.98 -1.05 -16.92
N LEU A 289 10.38 -1.71 -15.93
CA LEU A 289 9.00 -1.45 -15.53
C LEU A 289 8.84 0.00 -15.05
N TYR A 290 9.72 0.48 -14.17
CA TYR A 290 9.70 1.84 -13.65
C TYR A 290 9.79 2.88 -14.77
N ASP A 291 10.71 2.73 -15.71
CA ASP A 291 10.86 3.69 -16.82
C ASP A 291 9.59 3.76 -17.69
N LYS A 292 8.99 2.61 -17.99
CA LYS A 292 7.72 2.56 -18.74
C LYS A 292 6.58 3.21 -17.96
N MET A 293 6.45 2.91 -16.67
CA MET A 293 5.40 3.46 -15.82
C MET A 293 5.59 4.95 -15.57
N LEU A 294 6.81 5.43 -15.34
CA LEU A 294 7.10 6.85 -15.17
C LEU A 294 6.73 7.63 -16.42
N ASN A 295 7.16 7.17 -17.60
CA ASN A 295 6.80 7.80 -18.86
C ASN A 295 5.28 7.86 -19.05
N LEU A 296 4.56 6.79 -18.72
CA LEU A 296 3.10 6.76 -18.76
C LEU A 296 2.47 7.76 -17.78
N PHE A 297 2.94 7.77 -16.52
CA PHE A 297 2.39 8.63 -15.48
C PHE A 297 2.66 10.12 -15.70
N LEU A 298 3.76 10.48 -16.36
CA LEU A 298 4.10 11.86 -16.69
C LEU A 298 3.30 12.41 -17.88
N GLN A 299 2.68 11.55 -18.70
CA GLN A 299 1.87 11.99 -19.82
C GLN A 299 0.74 12.91 -19.35
N ASN A 300 0.62 14.07 -19.99
CA ASN A 300 -0.39 15.09 -19.70
C ASN A 300 -0.35 15.67 -18.28
N GLN A 301 0.74 15.47 -17.52
CA GLN A 301 0.88 16.04 -16.18
C GLN A 301 1.53 17.43 -16.19
N PRO A 302 1.18 18.31 -15.24
CA PRO A 302 1.87 19.57 -15.04
C PRO A 302 3.35 19.36 -14.66
N LYS A 303 4.26 20.07 -15.33
CA LYS A 303 5.72 19.92 -15.12
C LYS A 303 6.18 20.10 -13.68
N HIS A 304 5.56 21.01 -12.93
CA HIS A 304 5.96 21.28 -11.55
C HIS A 304 5.60 20.14 -10.59
N LEU A 305 4.76 19.18 -11.00
CA LEU A 305 4.44 17.97 -10.23
C LEU A 305 5.33 16.78 -10.57
N GLU A 306 6.20 16.86 -11.58
CA GLU A 306 7.05 15.74 -12.03
C GLU A 306 7.87 15.12 -10.87
N PRO A 307 8.49 15.87 -9.94
CA PRO A 307 9.22 15.28 -8.82
C PRO A 307 8.31 14.46 -7.87
N GLN A 308 7.11 14.98 -7.58
CA GLN A 308 6.13 14.28 -6.74
C GLN A 308 5.59 13.04 -7.43
N LEU A 309 5.32 13.11 -8.74
CA LEU A 309 4.89 11.99 -9.55
C LEU A 309 5.94 10.90 -9.59
N ALA A 310 7.21 11.24 -9.85
CA ALA A 310 8.30 10.27 -9.87
C ALA A 310 8.43 9.53 -8.53
N TYR A 311 8.32 10.26 -7.41
CA TYR A 311 8.31 9.66 -6.07
C TYR A 311 7.14 8.68 -5.88
N MET A 312 5.92 9.07 -6.24
CA MET A 312 4.73 8.23 -6.10
C MET A 312 4.76 7.00 -7.02
N VAL A 313 5.25 7.15 -8.26
CA VAL A 313 5.41 6.04 -9.21
C VAL A 313 6.41 5.03 -8.68
N ARG A 314 7.53 5.48 -8.12
CA ARG A 314 8.57 4.63 -7.54
C ARG A 314 8.01 3.69 -6.47
N GLY A 315 7.19 4.21 -5.55
CA GLY A 315 6.55 3.40 -4.51
C GLY A 315 5.48 2.44 -5.04
N ASN A 316 4.59 2.93 -5.91
CA ASN A 316 3.43 2.14 -6.37
C ASN A 316 3.77 1.04 -7.39
N THR A 317 4.84 1.22 -8.17
CA THR A 317 5.13 0.37 -9.33
C THR A 317 5.66 -1.00 -8.92
N GLY A 318 6.71 -1.05 -8.10
CA GLY A 318 7.43 -2.29 -7.77
C GLY A 318 7.01 -2.94 -6.45
N GLY A 319 6.78 -2.16 -5.39
CA GLY A 319 6.36 -2.69 -4.08
C GLY A 319 4.85 -2.77 -3.87
N GLY A 320 4.08 -2.08 -4.71
CA GLY A 320 2.61 -2.09 -4.68
C GLY A 320 2.04 -3.09 -5.69
N ARG A 321 1.67 -2.60 -6.88
CA ARG A 321 0.89 -3.37 -7.85
C ARG A 321 1.60 -4.62 -8.37
N LEU A 322 2.92 -4.58 -8.58
CA LEU A 322 3.67 -5.74 -9.08
C LEU A 322 3.46 -7.00 -8.22
N VAL A 323 3.26 -6.85 -6.90
CA VAL A 323 2.93 -7.96 -5.99
C VAL A 323 1.69 -8.71 -6.49
N ALA A 324 0.59 -8.02 -6.79
CA ALA A 324 -0.63 -8.68 -7.24
C ALA A 324 -0.46 -9.37 -8.60
N TYR A 325 0.34 -8.81 -9.51
CA TYR A 325 0.63 -9.46 -10.79
C TYR A 325 1.46 -10.74 -10.61
N ILE A 326 2.44 -10.73 -9.70
CA ILE A 326 3.23 -11.93 -9.37
C ILE A 326 2.35 -13.00 -8.73
N LEU A 327 1.53 -12.62 -7.73
CA LEU A 327 0.62 -13.57 -7.07
C LEU A 327 -0.39 -14.16 -8.06
N LYS A 328 -0.98 -13.32 -8.93
CA LYS A 328 -1.90 -13.79 -9.96
C LYS A 328 -1.22 -14.73 -10.95
N HIS A 329 -0.02 -14.39 -11.42
CA HIS A 329 0.75 -15.23 -12.33
C HIS A 329 0.99 -16.63 -11.73
N LEU A 330 1.41 -16.69 -10.46
CA LEU A 330 1.68 -17.94 -9.75
C LEU A 330 0.41 -18.76 -9.45
N ILE A 331 -0.74 -18.10 -9.25
CA ILE A 331 -2.03 -18.80 -9.13
C ILE A 331 -2.46 -19.36 -10.48
N ASP A 332 -2.44 -18.54 -11.52
CA ASP A 332 -2.92 -18.91 -12.85
C ASP A 332 -2.09 -20.08 -13.44
N ASN A 333 -0.80 -20.16 -13.11
CA ASN A 333 0.08 -21.26 -13.52
C ASN A 333 0.12 -22.44 -12.54
N GLY A 334 -0.59 -22.36 -11.41
CA GLY A 334 -0.75 -23.45 -10.44
C GLY A 334 0.40 -23.65 -9.47
N LYS A 335 1.42 -22.77 -9.44
CA LYS A 335 2.52 -22.84 -8.46
C LYS A 335 2.08 -22.42 -7.05
N LEU A 336 1.30 -21.33 -6.94
CA LEU A 336 0.74 -20.84 -5.68
C LEU A 336 -0.73 -21.26 -5.58
N LYS A 337 -1.11 -21.92 -4.48
CA LYS A 337 -2.52 -22.27 -4.25
C LYS A 337 -3.26 -21.08 -3.62
N PRO A 338 -4.50 -20.79 -4.05
CA PRO A 338 -5.35 -19.82 -3.38
C PRO A 338 -5.47 -20.11 -1.89
N PRO A 339 -5.60 -19.07 -1.03
CA PRO A 339 -5.73 -19.26 0.40
C PRO A 339 -7.04 -19.96 0.74
N LEU A 340 -7.00 -20.80 1.77
CA LEU A 340 -8.22 -21.39 2.33
C LEU A 340 -9.11 -20.29 2.94
N PRO A 341 -10.44 -20.49 3.04
CA PRO A 341 -11.34 -19.45 3.57
C PRO A 341 -10.93 -18.90 4.94
N HIS A 342 -10.44 -19.75 5.84
CA HIS A 342 -9.99 -19.33 7.17
C HIS A 342 -8.63 -18.59 7.17
N GLN A 343 -7.86 -18.67 6.08
CA GLN A 343 -6.56 -17.99 5.93
C GLN A 343 -6.70 -16.59 5.34
N GLN A 344 -7.78 -16.30 4.60
CA GLN A 344 -7.93 -15.05 3.82
C GLN A 344 -7.83 -13.76 4.67
N LYS A 345 -8.23 -13.82 5.94
CA LYS A 345 -8.12 -12.68 6.86
C LYS A 345 -6.71 -12.43 7.37
N THR A 346 -5.77 -13.36 7.20
CA THR A 346 -4.43 -13.29 7.81
C THR A 346 -3.28 -13.63 6.86
N ILE A 347 -3.55 -13.96 5.60
CA ILE A 347 -2.51 -13.94 4.55
C ILE A 347 -1.83 -12.57 4.49
N SER A 348 -0.58 -12.56 4.01
CA SER A 348 0.21 -11.34 3.85
C SER A 348 0.30 -10.55 5.16
N THR A 349 0.40 -11.27 6.28
CA THR A 349 0.49 -10.70 7.62
C THR A 349 1.57 -11.46 8.39
N TRP A 350 2.42 -10.71 9.10
CA TRP A 350 3.23 -11.28 10.17
C TRP A 350 3.38 -10.28 11.31
N MET A 351 3.62 -10.81 12.50
CA MET A 351 3.76 -10.00 13.70
C MET A 351 4.60 -10.71 14.77
N GLY A 352 5.07 -9.95 15.75
CA GLY A 352 5.76 -10.48 16.92
C GLY A 352 6.73 -9.49 17.57
N PRO A 353 7.42 -9.91 18.65
CA PRO A 353 8.42 -9.11 19.34
C PRO A 353 9.77 -9.17 18.60
N VAL A 354 9.97 -8.29 17.62
CA VAL A 354 11.12 -8.36 16.69
C VAL A 354 11.95 -7.08 16.60
N LYS A 355 11.60 -6.05 17.37
CA LYS A 355 12.37 -4.81 17.42
C LYS A 355 13.65 -4.94 18.23
#